data_AF-A0A8W8K9K7-F1
#
_entry.id   AF-A0A8W8K9K7-F1
#
_cell.length_a   1.000
_cell.length_b   1.000
_cell.length_c   1.000
_cell.angle_alpha   90.00
_cell.angle_beta   90.00
_cell.angle_gamma   90.00
#
_symmetry.space_group_name_H-M   'P 1'
#
loop_
_entity.id
_entity.type
_entity.pdbx_description
1 polymer ?
#
loop_
_entity_poly.entity_id
_entity_poly.type
_entity_poly.pdbx_seq_one_letter_code
_entity_poly.pdbx_strand_id
1 'polypeptide(L)'
;MTTESANTSRLVTKIRWVVESANSRIKQWNYLQHVLPTSQIPYIGDFIRIVCAICNRYMKPLSNGNATEDESLECKMLFLSKQVNALQQHVEEHHLDRRSVCWEPVDDLREYYKTWTEQIFNIRRGGNKEGKIKNDKGDSGIEKLKEVLSLGKENEIHTAVVQLEIRNDR
;
A
#
# COMPACT_ATOMS: atom_id res chain seq x y z
N MET A 1 7.59 -2.10 -16.88
CA MET A 1 6.97 -3.13 -16.01
C MET A 1 5.48 -2.80 -15.96
N THR A 2 4.58 -3.75 -16.24
CA THR A 2 3.13 -3.47 -16.26
C THR A 2 2.56 -3.47 -14.84
N THR A 3 1.45 -2.76 -14.62
CA THR A 3 0.77 -2.75 -13.32
C THR A 3 0.31 -4.14 -12.89
N GLU A 4 -0.15 -4.96 -13.83
CA GLU A 4 -0.53 -6.36 -13.57
C GLU A 4 0.67 -7.19 -13.06
N SER A 5 1.82 -7.10 -13.74
CA SER A 5 3.05 -7.78 -13.32
C SER A 5 3.49 -7.32 -11.92
N ALA A 6 3.40 -6.02 -11.64
CA ALA A 6 3.72 -5.46 -10.33
C ALA A 6 2.76 -5.94 -9.23
N ASN A 7 1.46 -6.01 -9.51
CA ASN A 7 0.44 -6.50 -8.58
C ASN A 7 0.63 -7.99 -8.26
N THR A 8 0.88 -8.81 -9.27
CA THR A 8 1.23 -10.23 -9.09
C THR A 8 2.48 -10.40 -8.22
N SER A 9 3.53 -9.61 -8.47
CA SER A 9 4.75 -9.64 -7.66
C SER A 9 4.49 -9.27 -6.19
N ARG A 10 3.63 -8.27 -5.94
CA ARG A 10 3.21 -7.88 -4.58
C ARG A 10 2.45 -9.00 -3.88
N LEU A 11 1.53 -9.69 -4.56
CA LEU A 11 0.79 -10.83 -3.99
C LEU A 11 1.73 -11.97 -3.63
N VAL A 12 2.62 -12.38 -4.54
CA VAL A 12 3.64 -13.40 -4.29
C VAL A 12 4.51 -13.03 -3.09
N THR A 13 4.90 -11.76 -2.99
CA THR A 13 5.69 -11.26 -1.88
C THR A 13 4.91 -11.38 -0.56
N LYS A 14 3.64 -10.99 -0.51
CA LYS A 14 2.83 -11.14 0.71
C LYS A 14 2.72 -12.61 1.16
N ILE A 15 2.47 -13.53 0.23
CA ILE A 15 2.43 -14.97 0.54
C ILE A 15 3.78 -15.44 1.07
N ARG A 16 4.89 -15.01 0.45
CA ARG A 16 6.23 -15.32 0.93
C ARG A 16 6.44 -14.87 2.37
N TRP A 17 5.99 -13.68 2.76
CA TRP A 17 6.14 -13.18 4.13
C TRP A 17 5.43 -14.08 5.15
N VAL A 18 4.26 -14.62 4.80
CA VAL A 18 3.54 -15.59 5.65
C VAL A 18 4.35 -16.88 5.80
N VAL A 19 4.84 -17.42 4.68
CA VAL A 19 5.67 -18.65 4.67
C VAL A 19 6.98 -18.46 5.43
N GLU A 20 7.67 -17.33 5.25
CA GLU A 20 8.90 -17.00 5.95
C GLU A 20 8.66 -16.86 7.46
N SER A 21 7.54 -16.26 7.86
CA SER A 21 7.15 -16.16 9.27
C SER A 21 6.93 -17.54 9.90
N ALA A 22 6.30 -18.47 9.18
CA ALA A 22 6.15 -19.86 9.63
C ALA A 22 7.50 -20.60 9.68
N ASN A 23 8.31 -20.48 8.63
CA ASN A 23 9.63 -21.10 8.54
C ASN A 23 10.59 -20.61 9.64
N SER A 24 10.51 -19.31 9.98
CA SER A 24 11.28 -18.73 11.08
C SER A 24 11.01 -19.46 12.40
N ARG A 25 9.74 -19.79 12.71
CA ARG A 25 9.38 -20.54 13.92
C ARG A 25 9.90 -21.96 13.91
N ILE A 26 9.81 -22.65 12.78
CA ILE A 26 10.30 -24.03 12.64
C ILE A 26 11.83 -24.04 12.84
N LYS A 27 12.54 -23.06 12.30
CA LYS A 27 14.00 -22.95 12.41
C LYS A 27 14.51 -22.49 13.78
N GLN A 28 13.64 -22.08 14.71
CA GLN A 28 14.05 -21.87 16.11
C GLN A 28 14.47 -23.17 16.80
N TRP A 29 14.09 -24.32 16.24
CA TRP A 29 14.43 -25.63 16.77
C TRP A 29 15.78 -26.08 16.22
N ASN A 30 16.81 -26.13 17.07
CA ASN A 30 18.19 -26.49 16.70
C ASN A 30 18.27 -27.71 15.77
N TYR A 31 17.46 -28.74 16.04
CA TYR A 31 17.42 -29.94 15.20
C TYR A 31 17.05 -29.66 13.74
N LEU A 32 16.05 -28.80 13.50
CA LEU A 32 15.56 -28.47 12.15
C LEU A 32 16.32 -27.30 11.50
N GLN A 33 17.19 -26.63 12.26
CA GLN A 33 18.07 -25.58 11.74
C GLN A 33 19.26 -26.16 10.96
N HIS A 34 19.70 -27.38 11.29
CA HIS A 34 20.89 -28.02 10.72
C HIS A 34 20.57 -29.00 9.59
N VAL A 35 21.61 -29.37 8.82
CA VAL A 35 21.51 -30.39 7.79
C VAL A 35 21.28 -31.74 8.46
N LEU A 36 20.17 -32.39 8.12
CA LEU A 36 19.82 -33.70 8.67
C LEU A 36 20.51 -34.83 7.90
N PRO A 37 20.89 -35.93 8.59
CA PRO A 37 21.38 -37.13 7.92
C PRO A 37 20.31 -37.72 6.98
N THR A 38 20.75 -38.29 5.85
CA THR A 38 19.86 -38.89 4.85
C THR A 38 18.94 -39.98 5.43
N SER A 39 19.38 -40.67 6.49
CA SER A 39 18.58 -41.68 7.21
C SER A 39 17.32 -41.11 7.88
N GLN A 40 17.29 -39.80 8.13
CA GLN A 40 16.17 -39.12 8.80
C GLN A 40 15.14 -38.55 7.82
N ILE A 41 15.44 -38.55 6.52
CA ILE A 41 14.53 -38.04 5.48
C ILE A 41 13.13 -38.68 5.54
N PRO A 42 12.98 -40.01 5.76
CA PRO A 42 11.65 -40.62 5.87
C PRO A 42 10.78 -40.05 7.00
N TYR A 43 11.40 -39.52 8.07
CA TYR A 43 10.73 -39.07 9.28
C TYR A 43 10.57 -37.54 9.37
N ILE A 44 11.09 -36.78 8.39
CA ILE A 44 11.08 -35.31 8.43
C ILE A 44 9.67 -34.73 8.56
N GLY A 45 8.70 -35.35 7.90
CA GLY A 45 7.30 -34.95 7.98
C GLY A 45 6.76 -35.03 9.40
N ASP A 46 7.13 -36.07 10.15
CA ASP A 46 6.69 -36.26 11.52
C ASP A 46 7.37 -35.27 12.47
N PHE A 47 8.67 -35.02 12.32
CA PHE A 47 9.36 -33.98 13.09
C PHE A 47 8.73 -32.61 12.90
N ILE A 48 8.41 -32.23 11.66
CA ILE A 48 7.74 -30.95 11.36
C ILE A 48 6.34 -30.92 11.98
N ARG A 49 5.54 -31.98 11.87
CA ARG A 49 4.19 -32.04 12.47
C ARG A 49 4.22 -31.88 13.98
N ILE A 50 5.15 -32.57 14.66
CA ILE A 50 5.33 -32.47 16.10
C ILE A 50 5.69 -31.02 16.49
N VAL A 51 6.69 -30.44 15.82
CA VAL A 51 7.10 -29.05 16.08
C VAL A 51 5.96 -28.07 15.84
N CYS A 52 5.23 -28.20 14.73
CA CYS A 52 4.07 -27.37 14.42
C CYS A 52 2.98 -27.51 15.48
N ALA A 53 2.69 -28.71 15.99
CA ALA A 53 1.72 -28.92 17.06
C ALA A 53 2.13 -28.21 18.36
N ILE A 54 3.42 -28.27 18.72
CA ILE A 54 3.96 -27.55 19.88
C ILE A 54 3.84 -26.03 19.67
N CYS A 55 4.26 -25.52 18.51
CA CYS A 55 4.16 -24.11 18.16
C CYS A 55 2.72 -23.61 18.23
N ASN A 56 1.76 -24.36 17.70
CA ASN A 56 0.35 -23.98 17.73
C ASN A 56 -0.25 -23.98 19.13
N ARG A 57 0.27 -24.82 20.04
CA ARG A 57 -0.22 -24.93 21.42
C ARG A 57 0.35 -23.83 22.32
N TYR A 58 1.64 -23.50 22.18
CA TYR A 58 2.38 -22.71 23.17
C TYR A 58 2.91 -21.37 22.65
N MET A 59 3.04 -21.17 21.34
CA MET A 59 3.49 -19.89 20.80
C MET A 59 2.31 -18.98 20.45
N LYS A 60 2.57 -17.68 20.40
CA LYS A 60 1.60 -16.70 19.90
C LYS A 60 1.14 -17.12 18.50
N PRO A 61 -0.17 -17.21 18.21
CA PRO A 61 -0.67 -17.53 16.87
C PRO A 61 -0.05 -16.63 15.77
N LEU A 62 0.16 -17.19 14.56
CA LEU A 62 0.58 -16.40 13.40
C LEU A 62 -0.56 -15.52 12.86
N SER A 63 -1.78 -16.07 12.89
CA SER A 63 -3.02 -15.35 12.60
C SER A 63 -3.59 -14.77 13.90
N ASN A 64 -4.37 -13.72 13.75
CA ASN A 64 -5.12 -13.04 14.79
C ASN A 64 -6.21 -13.94 15.39
N GLY A 65 -6.50 -15.09 14.75
CA GLY A 65 -7.54 -16.03 15.13
C GLY A 65 -8.91 -15.71 14.53
N ASN A 66 -9.02 -14.66 13.71
CA ASN A 66 -10.26 -14.30 13.02
C ASN A 66 -10.19 -14.70 11.54
N ALA A 67 -10.63 -15.93 11.25
CA ALA A 67 -10.62 -16.47 9.89
C ALA A 67 -11.46 -15.63 8.91
N THR A 68 -12.56 -15.03 9.38
CA THR A 68 -13.42 -14.18 8.55
C THR A 68 -12.73 -12.87 8.16
N GLU A 69 -11.99 -12.26 9.07
CA GLU A 69 -11.17 -11.09 8.76
C GLU A 69 -10.05 -11.42 7.77
N ASP A 70 -9.34 -12.53 7.98
CA ASP A 70 -8.26 -12.98 7.09
C ASP A 70 -8.81 -13.25 5.67
N GLU A 71 -9.94 -13.93 5.54
CA GLU A 71 -10.61 -14.18 4.25
C GLU A 71 -11.07 -12.88 3.59
N SER A 72 -11.66 -11.96 4.36
CA SER A 72 -12.09 -10.66 3.84
C SER A 72 -10.91 -9.83 3.31
N LEU A 73 -9.76 -9.91 3.99
CA LEU A 73 -8.54 -9.23 3.62
C LEU A 73 -7.95 -9.84 2.34
N GLU A 74 -7.91 -11.16 2.23
CA GLU A 74 -7.47 -11.87 1.02
C GLU A 74 -8.35 -11.51 -0.19
N CYS A 75 -9.67 -11.57 -0.03
CA CYS A 75 -10.63 -11.16 -1.05
C CYS A 75 -10.40 -9.71 -1.50
N LYS A 76 -10.19 -8.79 -0.55
CA LYS A 76 -9.90 -7.39 -0.83
C LYS A 76 -8.57 -7.22 -1.59
N MET A 77 -7.52 -7.93 -1.19
CA MET A 77 -6.23 -7.88 -1.88
C MET A 77 -6.33 -8.39 -3.32
N LEU A 78 -7.06 -9.50 -3.53
CA LEU A 78 -7.28 -10.05 -4.86
C LEU A 78 -8.10 -9.10 -5.72
N PHE A 79 -9.17 -8.52 -5.18
CA PHE A 79 -9.99 -7.53 -5.86
C PHE A 79 -9.15 -6.32 -6.30
N LEU A 80 -8.40 -5.71 -5.38
CA LEU A 80 -7.55 -4.54 -5.67
C LEU A 80 -6.44 -4.84 -6.68
N SER A 81 -5.92 -6.08 -6.68
CA SER A 81 -4.88 -6.47 -7.65
C SER A 81 -5.35 -6.44 -9.10
N LYS A 82 -6.67 -6.61 -9.32
CA LYS A 82 -7.33 -6.61 -10.63
C LYS A 82 -7.89 -5.24 -11.03
N GLN A 83 -7.89 -4.28 -10.11
CA GLN A 83 -8.40 -2.94 -10.39
C GLN A 83 -7.46 -2.17 -11.32
N VAL A 84 -8.07 -1.33 -12.16
CA VAL A 84 -7.33 -0.42 -13.04
C VAL A 84 -6.65 0.65 -12.18
N ASN A 85 -5.38 0.92 -12.46
CA ASN A 85 -4.64 1.96 -11.76
C ASN A 85 -4.99 3.33 -12.35
N ALA A 86 -6.02 3.96 -11.78
CA ALA A 86 -6.49 5.28 -12.20
C ALA A 86 -5.40 6.36 -12.17
N LEU A 87 -4.43 6.23 -11.25
CA LEU A 87 -3.27 7.14 -11.20
C LEU A 87 -2.34 6.93 -12.40
N GLN A 88 -2.05 5.67 -12.74
CA GLN A 88 -1.26 5.37 -13.93
C GLN A 88 -1.95 5.90 -15.18
N GLN A 89 -3.27 5.67 -15.31
CA GLN A 89 -4.05 6.20 -16.41
C GLN A 89 -3.97 7.72 -16.49
N HIS A 90 -4.14 8.43 -15.37
CA HIS A 90 -4.02 9.88 -15.32
C HIS A 90 -2.61 10.38 -15.70
N VAL A 91 -1.56 9.70 -15.26
CA VAL A 91 -0.17 10.03 -15.64
C VAL A 91 0.05 9.89 -17.13
N GLU A 92 -0.45 8.81 -17.73
CA GLU A 92 -0.33 8.53 -19.16
C GLU A 92 -1.16 9.50 -20.01
N GLU A 93 -2.41 9.78 -19.60
CA GLU A 93 -3.33 10.73 -20.27
C GLU A 93 -2.79 12.16 -20.29
N HIS A 94 -2.18 12.60 -19.18
CA HIS A 94 -1.65 13.96 -19.06
C HIS A 94 -0.15 14.07 -19.37
N HIS A 95 0.48 12.99 -19.85
CA HIS A 95 1.91 12.90 -20.16
C HIS A 95 2.81 13.43 -19.03
N LEU A 96 2.40 13.18 -17.78
CA LEU A 96 3.10 13.67 -16.59
C LEU A 96 4.45 12.95 -16.38
N ASP A 97 4.62 11.80 -17.02
CA ASP A 97 5.87 11.05 -17.11
C ASP A 97 6.94 11.74 -17.98
N ARG A 98 6.55 12.72 -18.82
CA ARG A 98 7.43 13.36 -19.81
C ARG A 98 8.00 14.72 -19.39
N ARG A 99 7.62 15.27 -18.23
CA ARG A 99 8.21 16.55 -17.78
C ARG A 99 9.67 16.32 -17.39
N SER A 100 10.60 16.80 -18.20
CA SER A 100 11.95 17.09 -17.71
C SER A 100 11.83 18.23 -16.70
N VAL A 101 12.30 17.99 -15.47
CA VAL A 101 12.39 19.06 -14.48
C VAL A 101 13.47 20.03 -14.98
N CYS A 102 13.06 21.20 -15.46
CA CYS A 102 13.98 22.29 -15.70
C CYS A 102 14.26 22.95 -14.35
N TRP A 103 15.45 22.72 -13.81
CA TRP A 103 15.88 23.37 -12.58
C TRP A 103 16.26 24.81 -12.92
N GLU A 104 15.40 25.75 -12.55
CA GLU A 104 15.76 27.18 -12.64
C GLU A 104 16.50 27.60 -11.36
N PRO A 105 17.56 28.43 -11.48
CA PRO A 105 18.21 29.03 -10.33
C PRO A 105 17.21 29.87 -9.53
N VAL A 106 17.18 29.71 -8.21
CA VAL A 106 16.32 30.51 -7.34
C VAL A 106 17.06 31.80 -6.97
N ASP A 107 16.60 32.94 -7.49
CA ASP A 107 17.20 34.26 -7.22
C ASP A 107 16.87 34.79 -5.81
N ASP A 108 15.65 34.54 -5.29
CA ASP A 108 15.27 34.89 -3.92
C ASP A 108 14.53 33.73 -3.23
N LEU A 109 15.24 33.08 -2.31
CA LEU A 109 14.72 31.98 -1.51
C LEU A 109 13.53 32.41 -0.63
N ARG A 110 13.44 33.67 -0.18
CA ARG A 110 12.38 34.10 0.75
C ARG A 110 11.01 34.11 0.09
N GLU A 111 10.93 34.58 -1.14
CA GLU A 111 9.67 34.59 -1.90
C GLU A 111 9.23 33.18 -2.29
N TYR A 112 10.20 32.31 -2.61
CA TYR A 112 9.94 30.89 -2.87
C TYR A 112 9.42 30.15 -1.63
N TYR A 113 10.04 30.33 -0.46
CA TYR A 113 9.55 29.70 0.78
C TYR A 113 8.15 30.18 1.16
N LYS A 114 7.84 31.46 0.93
CA LYS A 114 6.52 32.03 1.24
C LYS A 114 5.43 31.47 0.32
N THR A 115 5.69 31.39 -0.97
CA THR A 115 4.74 30.83 -1.96
C THR A 115 4.59 29.32 -1.83
N TRP A 116 5.66 28.58 -1.55
CA TRP A 116 5.60 27.13 -1.34
C TRP A 116 4.84 26.76 -0.06
N THR A 117 5.07 27.49 1.03
CA THR A 117 4.33 27.27 2.28
C THR A 117 2.84 27.59 2.11
N GLU A 118 2.49 28.67 1.40
CA GLU A 118 1.10 28.99 1.06
C GLU A 118 0.44 27.92 0.18
N GLN A 119 1.14 27.41 -0.84
CA GLN A 119 0.63 26.34 -1.71
C GLN A 119 0.36 25.06 -0.93
N ILE A 120 1.29 24.62 -0.08
CA ILE A 120 1.10 23.43 0.76
C ILE A 120 -0.01 23.65 1.79
N PHE A 121 -0.12 24.85 2.36
CA PHE A 121 -1.19 25.16 3.31
C PHE A 121 -2.58 25.08 2.65
N ASN A 122 -2.69 25.53 1.40
CA ASN A 122 -3.92 25.52 0.62
C ASN A 122 -4.31 24.10 0.17
N ILE A 123 -3.34 23.26 -0.19
CA ILE A 123 -3.56 21.83 -0.48
C ILE A 123 -4.07 21.11 0.77
N ARG A 124 -3.47 21.38 1.95
CA ARG A 124 -3.85 20.74 3.21
C ARG A 124 -5.24 21.13 3.72
N ARG A 125 -5.74 22.33 3.35
CA ARG A 125 -7.06 22.83 3.74
C ARG A 125 -8.19 22.51 2.75
N GLY A 126 -7.93 21.77 1.68
CA GLY A 126 -8.96 21.46 0.68
C GLY A 126 -9.51 22.73 0.01
N GLY A 127 -8.62 23.66 -0.37
CA GLY A 127 -8.94 25.02 -0.79
C GLY A 127 -9.83 25.14 -2.01
N ASN A 128 -11.13 25.13 -1.77
CA ASN A 128 -12.19 25.66 -2.61
C ASN A 128 -12.08 27.20 -2.61
N LYS A 129 -11.24 27.78 -3.47
CA LYS A 129 -11.31 29.22 -3.82
C LYS A 129 -10.95 29.42 -5.29
N GLU A 130 -11.88 30.04 -6.00
CA GLU A 130 -11.80 30.50 -7.38
C GLU A 130 -10.69 31.54 -7.55
N GLY A 131 -9.44 31.08 -7.65
CA GLY A 131 -8.36 31.87 -8.22
C GLY A 131 -8.46 31.77 -9.73
N LYS A 132 -8.96 32.81 -10.39
CA LYS A 132 -8.87 32.97 -11.85
C LYS A 132 -7.41 32.87 -12.28
N ILE A 133 -6.96 31.68 -12.67
CA ILE A 133 -5.83 31.54 -13.57
C ILE A 133 -6.38 32.00 -14.92
N LYS A 134 -6.02 33.22 -15.34
CA LYS A 134 -6.24 33.65 -16.72
C LYS A 134 -5.39 32.76 -17.60
N ASN A 135 -6.00 31.75 -18.20
CA ASN A 135 -5.45 31.10 -19.38
C ASN A 135 -5.72 32.04 -20.55
N ASP A 136 -4.66 32.48 -21.24
CA ASP A 136 -4.75 33.24 -22.49
C ASP A 136 -5.33 32.44 -23.67
N LYS A 137 -5.95 31.29 -23.41
CA LYS A 137 -6.81 30.60 -24.36
C LYS A 137 -8.01 30.09 -23.59
N GLY A 138 -9.16 30.70 -23.85
CA GLY A 138 -10.44 30.23 -23.33
C GLY A 138 -10.67 28.79 -23.78
N ASP A 139 -10.69 27.87 -22.82
CA ASP A 139 -11.70 26.82 -22.74
C ASP A 139 -11.64 26.11 -21.39
N SER A 140 -12.84 25.85 -20.87
CA SER A 140 -13.16 25.46 -19.49
C SER A 140 -12.93 23.97 -19.24
N GLY A 141 -11.78 23.63 -18.63
CA GLY A 141 -11.50 22.29 -18.09
C GLY A 141 -11.93 22.08 -16.63
N ILE A 142 -12.28 23.15 -15.92
CA ILE A 142 -12.56 23.13 -14.47
C ILE A 142 -13.98 22.64 -14.16
N GLU A 143 -14.94 22.84 -15.06
CA GLU A 143 -16.33 22.37 -14.85
C GLU A 143 -16.44 20.84 -14.89
N LYS A 144 -15.73 20.16 -15.80
CA LYS A 144 -15.75 18.68 -15.91
C LYS A 144 -15.10 17.98 -14.70
N LEU A 145 -14.13 18.61 -14.04
CA LEU A 145 -13.47 18.04 -12.85
C LEU A 145 -14.37 18.11 -11.60
N LYS A 146 -15.29 19.06 -11.52
CA LYS A 146 -16.24 19.17 -10.40
C LYS A 146 -17.30 18.07 -10.45
N GLU A 147 -17.73 17.65 -11.64
CA GLU A 147 -18.71 16.57 -11.83
C GLU A 147 -18.15 15.21 -11.39
N VAL A 148 -16.91 14.89 -11.78
CA VAL A 148 -16.24 13.62 -11.44
C VAL A 148 -15.92 13.48 -9.95
N LEU A 149 -15.58 14.58 -9.27
CA LEU A 149 -15.25 14.56 -7.84
C LEU A 149 -16.47 14.50 -6.91
N SER A 150 -17.66 14.90 -7.38
CA SER A 150 -18.90 14.84 -6.60
C SER A 150 -19.42 13.41 -6.41
N LEU A 151 -19.11 12.51 -7.34
CA LEU A 151 -19.60 11.13 -7.34
C LEU A 151 -18.74 10.15 -6.52
N GLY A 152 -17.54 10.56 -6.06
CA GLY A 152 -16.54 9.62 -5.51
C GLY A 152 -16.22 9.73 -4.01
N LYS A 153 -16.80 10.69 -3.26
CA LYS A 153 -16.24 11.11 -1.96
C LYS A 153 -17.03 10.76 -0.69
N GLU A 154 -18.15 10.05 -0.77
CA GLU A 154 -18.89 9.73 0.46
C GLU A 154 -18.42 8.44 1.16
N ASN A 155 -17.74 7.51 0.47
CA ASN A 155 -17.40 6.19 1.03
C ASN A 155 -15.99 6.05 1.63
N GLU A 156 -15.08 7.00 1.42
CA GLU A 156 -13.68 6.87 1.89
C GLU A 156 -13.41 7.55 3.24
N ILE A 157 -14.27 8.48 3.66
CA ILE A 157 -14.06 9.27 4.88
C ILE A 157 -14.24 8.41 6.15
N HIS A 158 -15.11 7.40 6.12
CA HIS A 158 -15.32 6.51 7.27
C HIS A 158 -14.15 5.57 7.57
N THR A 159 -13.34 5.21 6.56
CA THR A 159 -12.22 4.27 6.76
C THR A 159 -10.96 4.94 7.33
N ALA A 160 -10.79 6.25 7.07
CA ALA A 160 -9.63 7.00 7.54
C ALA A 160 -9.72 7.37 9.03
N VAL A 161 -10.93 7.56 9.58
CA VAL A 161 -11.12 7.90 11.00
C VAL A 161 -10.80 6.71 11.90
N VAL A 162 -11.19 5.49 11.53
CA VAL A 162 -10.96 4.26 12.33
C VAL A 162 -9.46 3.89 12.42
N GLN A 163 -8.65 4.23 11.42
CA GLN A 163 -7.21 3.94 11.41
C GLN A 163 -6.38 4.89 12.29
N LEU A 164 -6.91 6.08 12.62
CA LEU A 164 -6.20 7.06 13.44
C LEU A 164 -6.40 6.83 14.95
N GLU A 165 -7.54 6.27 15.37
CA GLU A 165 -7.81 5.97 16.79
C GLU A 165 -6.97 4.80 17.33
N ILE A 166 -6.64 3.79 16.51
CA ILE A 166 -5.84 2.63 16.94
C ILE A 166 -4.37 3.00 17.20
N ARG A 167 -3.89 4.13 16.69
CA ARG A 167 -2.48 4.52 16.79
C ARG A 167 -2.14 5.33 18.04
N ASN A 168 -3.13 5.77 18.81
CA ASN A 168 -2.95 6.68 19.94
C ASN A 168 -3.00 6.02 21.33
N ASP A 169 -3.30 4.72 21.43
CA ASP A 169 -3.30 3.97 22.69
C ASP A 169 -2.06 3.10 22.86
N ARG A 170 -0.87 3.73 22.85
CA ARG A 170 0.38 3.10 23.31
C ARG A 170 1.14 4.01 24.28
#